data_AF-D2CIV5-F1
#
_entry.id   AF-D2CIV5-F1
#
_cell.length_a   1.000
_cell.length_b   1.000
_cell.length_c   1.000
_cell.angle_alpha   90.00
_cell.angle_beta   90.00
_cell.angle_gamma   90.00
#
_symmetry.space_group_name_H-M   'P 1'
#
loop_
_entity.id
_entity.type
_entity.pdbx_description
1 polymer ?
#
loop_
_entity_poly.entity_id
_entity_poly.type
_entity_poly.pdbx_seq_one_letter_code
_entity_poly.pdbx_strand_id
1 'polypeptide(L)'
;HMVATAAAIDDRPSCFRYPRGNGIGVELPVGNKGTPLEVGKGRILVEGERVALLGYGSAVQNCLAAAAVLETRGLQVTVADARFCKPLDGALIRSLAKSHEVLITVEEGSIGGFGSHVAQFMALDGLLDGKLKWRPIVLPDRYIDHGSPVDQL
;
A
#
# COMPACT_ATOMS: atom_id res chain seq x y z
N HIS A 1 -0.45 -2.95 17.23
CA HIS A 1 0.64 -2.04 16.80
C HIS A 1 0.12 -0.66 16.39
N MET A 2 -0.71 -0.53 15.34
CA MET A 2 -1.24 0.77 14.87
C MET A 2 -1.95 1.58 15.97
N VAL A 3 -2.84 0.96 16.76
CA VAL A 3 -3.51 1.62 17.91
C VAL A 3 -2.50 2.11 18.96
N ALA A 4 -1.50 1.29 19.30
CA ALA A 4 -0.44 1.68 20.22
C ALA A 4 0.43 2.83 19.66
N THR A 5 0.59 2.87 18.34
CA THR A 5 1.30 3.96 17.65
C THR A 5 0.54 5.27 17.80
N ALA A 6 -0.78 5.28 17.54
CA ALA A 6 -1.58 6.50 17.73
C ALA A 6 -1.70 6.93 19.19
N ALA A 7 -1.81 5.98 20.14
CA ALA A 7 -1.85 6.30 21.57
C ALA A 7 -0.55 6.95 22.07
N ALA A 8 0.57 6.73 21.37
CA ALA A 8 1.86 7.36 21.67
C ALA A 8 2.05 8.73 21.00
N ILE A 9 1.07 9.19 20.20
CA ILE A 9 1.10 10.49 19.53
C ILE A 9 0.19 11.45 20.31
N ASP A 10 0.77 12.50 20.90
CA ASP A 10 0.08 13.47 21.76
C ASP A 10 0.02 14.90 21.17
N ASP A 11 0.61 15.12 20.00
CA ASP A 11 0.79 16.44 19.40
C ASP A 11 0.04 16.64 18.06
N ARG A 12 -0.63 15.60 17.54
CA ARG A 12 -1.32 15.64 16.24
C ARG A 12 -2.41 14.56 16.12
N PRO A 13 -3.39 14.72 15.22
CA PRO A 13 -4.44 13.73 15.04
C PRO A 13 -3.93 12.47 14.31
N SER A 14 -4.60 11.34 14.58
CA SER A 14 -4.41 10.06 13.88
C SER A 14 -5.72 9.59 13.25
N CYS A 15 -5.64 8.94 12.09
CA CYS A 15 -6.79 8.36 11.39
C CYS A 15 -6.50 6.91 11.01
N PHE A 16 -7.48 6.04 11.22
CA PHE A 16 -7.44 4.64 10.81
C PHE A 16 -8.55 4.35 9.82
N ARG A 17 -8.21 3.61 8.77
CA ARG A 17 -9.17 3.03 7.85
C ARG A 17 -8.90 1.54 7.76
N TYR A 18 -9.94 0.75 7.97
CA TYR A 18 -9.94 -0.69 7.81
C TYR A 18 -11.28 -1.11 7.21
N PRO A 19 -11.30 -2.11 6.31
CA PRO A 19 -12.53 -2.56 5.69
C PRO A 19 -13.42 -3.28 6.71
N ARG A 20 -14.72 -3.38 6.39
CA ARG A 20 -15.61 -4.32 7.07
C ARG A 20 -15.24 -5.74 6.64
N GLY A 21 -15.07 -6.65 7.60
CA GLY A 21 -14.82 -8.06 7.33
C GLY A 21 -13.72 -8.63 8.21
N ASN A 22 -13.29 -9.84 7.86
CA ASN A 22 -12.21 -10.51 8.57
C ASN A 22 -10.85 -10.04 8.04
N GLY A 23 -9.91 -9.79 8.95
CA GLY A 23 -8.50 -9.66 8.60
C GLY A 23 -7.86 -11.03 8.37
N ILE A 24 -6.61 -11.04 7.88
CA ILE A 24 -5.82 -12.27 7.64
C ILE A 24 -5.40 -13.02 8.92
N GLY A 25 -5.72 -12.48 10.09
CA GLY A 25 -5.17 -12.91 11.36
C GLY A 25 -3.71 -12.48 11.54
N VAL A 26 -3.31 -12.29 12.79
CA VAL A 26 -1.91 -12.06 13.18
C VAL A 26 -1.67 -12.74 14.51
N GLU A 27 -0.42 -13.12 14.78
CA GLU A 27 -0.04 -13.54 16.11
C GLU A 27 -0.24 -12.38 17.09
N LEU A 28 -0.93 -12.65 18.21
CA LEU A 28 -1.17 -11.64 19.21
C LEU A 28 0.11 -11.39 20.02
N PRO A 29 0.53 -10.13 20.18
CA PRO A 29 1.71 -9.83 20.98
C PRO A 29 1.48 -10.21 22.45
N VAL A 30 2.58 -10.53 23.14
CA VAL A 30 2.56 -10.94 24.55
C VAL A 30 1.76 -9.94 25.39
N GLY A 31 0.80 -10.45 26.16
CA GLY A 31 -0.06 -9.63 27.02
C GLY A 31 -1.04 -8.72 26.27
N ASN A 32 -1.32 -8.98 24.99
CA ASN A 32 -2.21 -8.19 24.14
C ASN A 32 -1.78 -6.72 23.99
N LYS A 33 -0.49 -6.42 24.16
CA LYS A 33 0.06 -5.06 24.06
C LYS A 33 0.74 -4.84 22.72
N GLY A 34 0.24 -3.90 21.93
CA GLY A 34 0.88 -3.51 20.69
C GLY A 34 2.17 -2.71 20.94
N THR A 35 3.21 -2.99 20.16
CA THR A 35 4.40 -2.12 20.04
C THR A 35 4.11 -0.98 19.07
N PRO A 36 4.41 0.29 19.41
CA PRO A 36 4.38 1.40 18.46
C PRO A 36 5.29 1.13 17.25
N LEU A 37 4.84 1.57 16.08
CA LEU A 37 5.58 1.49 14.83
C LEU A 37 6.25 2.83 14.53
N GLU A 38 7.30 2.80 13.72
CA GLU A 38 7.83 4.02 13.13
C GLU A 38 6.81 4.59 12.13
N VAL A 39 6.31 5.79 12.42
CA VAL A 39 5.28 6.47 11.61
C VAL A 39 5.86 6.80 10.24
N GLY A 40 5.13 6.45 9.18
CA GLY A 40 5.56 6.71 7.81
C GLY A 40 6.55 5.71 7.24
N LYS A 41 6.77 4.56 7.89
CA LYS A 41 7.58 3.47 7.35
C LYS A 41 6.74 2.32 6.80
N GLY A 42 6.91 2.03 5.52
CA GLY A 42 6.34 0.84 4.89
C GLY A 42 7.19 -0.41 5.13
N ARG A 43 6.85 -1.50 4.45
CA ARG A 43 7.69 -2.71 4.41
C ARG A 43 7.61 -3.39 3.05
N ILE A 44 8.68 -4.08 2.67
CA ILE A 44 8.64 -5.06 1.58
C ILE A 44 8.17 -6.39 2.18
N LEU A 45 7.23 -7.05 1.50
CA LEU A 45 6.67 -8.35 1.87
C LEU A 45 7.24 -9.47 1.01
N VAL A 46 7.44 -9.19 -0.28
CA VAL A 46 8.01 -10.10 -1.27
C VAL A 46 8.99 -9.28 -2.10
N GLU A 47 10.22 -9.77 -2.23
CA GLU A 47 11.22 -9.20 -3.13
C GLU A 47 11.06 -9.80 -4.54
N GLY A 48 11.28 -8.99 -5.56
CA GLY A 48 11.22 -9.39 -6.95
C GLY A 48 11.94 -8.38 -7.84
N GLU A 49 11.62 -8.39 -9.13
CA GLU A 49 12.28 -7.54 -10.12
C GLU A 49 11.29 -6.98 -11.13
N ARG A 50 11.71 -5.92 -11.85
CA ARG A 50 11.03 -5.27 -12.97
C ARG A 50 9.68 -4.59 -12.64
N VAL A 51 8.80 -5.21 -11.86
CA VAL A 51 7.50 -4.67 -11.44
C VAL A 51 7.40 -4.67 -9.91
N ALA A 52 6.99 -3.54 -9.34
CA ALA A 52 6.65 -3.40 -7.93
C ALA A 52 5.17 -3.05 -7.75
N LEU A 53 4.52 -3.76 -6.83
CA LEU A 53 3.16 -3.47 -6.34
C LEU A 53 3.27 -2.79 -4.98
N LEU A 54 2.90 -1.52 -4.90
CA LEU A 54 2.80 -0.76 -3.65
C LEU A 54 1.33 -0.72 -3.21
N GLY A 55 0.96 -1.66 -2.34
CA GLY A 55 -0.41 -1.78 -1.83
C GLY A 55 -0.65 -0.93 -0.59
N TYR A 56 -1.88 -0.42 -0.46
CA TYR A 56 -2.36 0.28 0.72
C TYR A 56 -3.68 -0.30 1.24
N GLY A 57 -3.70 -0.68 2.52
CA GLY A 57 -4.88 -1.27 3.17
C GLY A 57 -5.12 -2.73 2.77
N SER A 58 -6.38 -3.12 2.63
CA SER A 58 -6.82 -4.48 2.25
C SER A 58 -6.24 -4.93 0.91
N ALA A 59 -6.03 -3.99 -0.01
CA ALA A 59 -5.48 -4.24 -1.34
C ALA A 59 -4.09 -4.91 -1.33
N VAL A 60 -3.35 -4.84 -0.22
CA VAL A 60 -2.06 -5.53 -0.06
C VAL A 60 -2.22 -7.05 -0.24
N GLN A 61 -3.34 -7.64 0.20
CA GLN A 61 -3.58 -9.08 0.03
C GLN A 61 -3.83 -9.44 -1.44
N ASN A 62 -4.53 -8.57 -2.18
CA ASN A 62 -4.68 -8.72 -3.63
C ASN A 62 -3.32 -8.63 -4.34
N CYS A 63 -2.40 -7.78 -3.87
CA CYS A 63 -1.05 -7.69 -4.40
C CYS A 63 -0.26 -8.99 -4.18
N LEU A 64 -0.34 -9.58 -2.98
CA LEU A 64 0.30 -10.87 -2.67
C LEU A 64 -0.28 -12.00 -3.53
N ALA A 65 -1.60 -12.07 -3.67
CA ALA A 65 -2.26 -13.04 -4.54
C ALA A 65 -1.85 -12.88 -6.01
N ALA A 66 -1.78 -11.64 -6.50
CA ALA A 66 -1.32 -11.33 -7.85
C ALA A 66 0.14 -11.76 -8.05
N ALA A 67 1.03 -11.50 -7.08
CA ALA A 67 2.42 -11.93 -7.14
C ALA A 67 2.55 -13.45 -7.26
N ALA A 68 1.79 -14.21 -6.46
CA ALA A 68 1.78 -15.67 -6.54
C ALA A 68 1.31 -16.17 -7.91
N VAL A 69 0.27 -15.54 -8.51
CA VAL A 69 -0.18 -15.89 -9.87
C VAL A 69 0.89 -15.56 -10.92
N LEU A 70 1.54 -14.42 -10.82
CA LEU A 70 2.58 -13.99 -11.77
C LEU A 70 3.84 -14.87 -11.68
N GLU A 71 4.18 -15.35 -10.48
CA GLU A 71 5.28 -16.28 -10.27
C GLU A 71 5.09 -17.56 -11.08
N THR A 72 3.87 -18.11 -11.14
CA THR A 72 3.56 -19.30 -11.99
C THR A 72 3.76 -19.04 -13.48
N ARG A 73 3.86 -17.77 -13.89
CA ARG A 73 4.10 -17.33 -15.28
C ARG A 73 5.55 -16.87 -15.50
N GLY A 74 6.44 -17.10 -14.52
CA GLY A 74 7.86 -16.74 -14.59
C GLY A 74 8.14 -15.26 -14.30
N LEU A 75 7.23 -14.55 -13.62
CA LEU A 75 7.41 -13.15 -13.24
C LEU A 75 7.45 -13.03 -11.71
N GLN A 76 8.62 -12.73 -11.17
CA GLN A 76 8.80 -12.44 -9.75
C GLN A 76 8.68 -10.93 -9.52
N VAL A 77 7.57 -10.49 -8.92
CA VAL A 77 7.29 -9.07 -8.69
C VAL A 77 7.48 -8.70 -7.21
N THR A 78 7.92 -7.48 -6.95
CA THR A 78 8.02 -6.97 -5.58
C THR A 78 6.64 -6.59 -5.06
N VAL A 79 6.34 -6.95 -3.81
CA VAL A 79 5.12 -6.49 -3.11
C VAL A 79 5.53 -5.73 -1.87
N ALA A 80 5.10 -4.47 -1.79
CA ALA A 80 5.33 -3.59 -0.66
C ALA A 80 3.99 -3.17 0.00
N ASP A 81 3.96 -3.21 1.32
CA ASP A 81 2.88 -2.73 2.17
C ASP A 81 3.22 -1.32 2.64
N ALA A 82 2.54 -0.33 2.04
CA ALA A 82 2.75 1.07 2.34
C ALA A 82 2.41 1.41 3.79
N ARG A 83 1.38 0.75 4.35
CA ARG A 83 0.74 0.87 5.69
C ARG A 83 0.40 2.27 6.24
N PHE A 84 1.05 3.33 5.77
CA PHE A 84 0.80 4.73 6.09
C PHE A 84 0.55 5.50 4.80
N CYS A 85 -0.60 6.18 4.72
CA CYS A 85 -0.88 7.11 3.62
C CYS A 85 -0.36 8.53 3.92
N LYS A 86 -0.19 8.88 5.21
CA LYS A 86 0.40 10.14 5.63
C LYS A 86 1.11 9.99 6.99
N PRO A 87 2.40 10.34 7.08
CA PRO A 87 3.29 10.66 5.95
C PRO A 87 3.56 9.43 5.06
N LEU A 88 3.92 9.67 3.81
CA LEU A 88 4.38 8.62 2.90
C LEU A 88 5.80 8.18 3.24
N ASP A 89 6.12 6.90 3.02
CA ASP A 89 7.50 6.42 3.06
C ASP A 89 8.23 6.80 1.76
N GLY A 90 8.74 8.03 1.70
CA GLY A 90 9.46 8.51 0.51
C GLY A 90 10.72 7.71 0.20
N ALA A 91 11.36 7.09 1.20
CA ALA A 91 12.55 6.25 0.97
C ALA A 91 12.17 4.93 0.28
N LEU A 92 11.11 4.27 0.75
CA LEU A 92 10.57 3.08 0.11
C LEU A 92 10.10 3.39 -1.32
N ILE A 93 9.34 4.46 -1.53
CA ILE A 93 8.85 4.84 -2.86
C ILE A 93 10.02 5.09 -3.82
N ARG A 94 11.05 5.85 -3.39
CA ARG A 94 12.26 6.06 -4.20
C ARG A 94 12.99 4.76 -4.51
N SER A 95 13.10 3.86 -3.54
CA SER A 95 13.74 2.56 -3.74
C SER A 95 13.01 1.78 -4.83
N LEU A 96 11.70 1.58 -4.68
CA LEU A 96 10.88 0.84 -5.64
C LEU A 96 10.90 1.48 -7.03
N ALA A 97 10.76 2.81 -7.12
CA ALA A 97 10.77 3.56 -8.36
C ALA A 97 12.12 3.47 -9.11
N LYS A 98 13.25 3.33 -8.39
CA LYS A 98 14.59 3.23 -8.99
C LYS A 98 14.98 1.80 -9.35
N SER A 99 14.52 0.81 -8.59
CA SER A 99 14.88 -0.59 -8.81
C SER A 99 13.94 -1.34 -9.77
N HIS A 100 12.82 -0.74 -10.15
CA HIS A 100 11.81 -1.38 -11.01
C HIS A 100 11.52 -0.54 -12.26
N GLU A 101 11.16 -1.22 -13.35
CA GLU A 101 10.70 -0.58 -14.59
C GLU A 101 9.25 -0.07 -14.46
N VAL A 102 8.45 -0.76 -13.65
CA VAL A 102 7.03 -0.48 -13.44
C VAL A 102 6.71 -0.41 -11.95
N LEU A 103 6.04 0.66 -11.52
CA LEU A 103 5.47 0.79 -10.18
C LEU A 103 3.95 0.90 -10.27
N ILE A 104 3.25 0.00 -9.60
CA ILE A 104 1.78 0.00 -9.54
C ILE A 104 1.36 0.30 -8.10
N THR A 105 0.63 1.39 -7.90
CA THR A 105 0.00 1.69 -6.60
C THR A 105 -1.39 1.07 -6.57
N VAL A 106 -1.74 0.37 -5.50
CA VAL A 106 -3.03 -0.34 -5.40
C VAL A 106 -3.75 0.07 -4.11
N GLU A 107 -4.96 0.57 -4.25
CA GLU A 107 -5.81 0.97 -3.12
C GLU A 107 -7.29 0.69 -3.37
N GLU A 108 -8.06 0.60 -2.29
CA GLU A 108 -9.53 0.63 -2.32
C GLU A 108 -10.03 2.07 -2.08
N GLY A 109 -9.39 3.04 -2.73
CA GLY A 109 -9.81 4.44 -2.81
C GLY A 109 -10.16 4.78 -4.25
N SER A 110 -10.77 5.94 -4.48
CA SER A 110 -11.01 6.48 -5.83
C SER A 110 -10.00 7.59 -6.14
N ILE A 111 -10.24 8.35 -7.21
CA ILE A 111 -9.41 9.49 -7.64
C ILE A 111 -9.14 10.44 -6.45
N GLY A 112 -7.89 10.90 -6.33
CA GLY A 112 -7.46 11.76 -5.22
C GLY A 112 -6.97 11.01 -3.97
N GLY A 113 -6.96 9.67 -4.01
CA GLY A 113 -6.51 8.80 -2.92
C GLY A 113 -5.00 8.66 -2.77
N PHE A 114 -4.61 7.50 -2.22
CA PHE A 114 -3.21 7.12 -1.98
C PHE A 114 -2.35 7.19 -3.25
N GLY A 115 -2.83 6.66 -4.37
CA GLY A 115 -2.10 6.68 -5.64
C GLY A 115 -1.82 8.10 -6.13
N SER A 116 -2.77 9.03 -5.97
CA SER A 116 -2.58 10.44 -6.30
C SER A 116 -1.54 11.11 -5.39
N HIS A 117 -1.56 10.81 -4.08
CA HIS A 117 -0.58 11.33 -3.14
C HIS A 117 0.84 10.83 -3.45
N VAL A 118 0.98 9.53 -3.79
CA VAL A 118 2.25 8.95 -4.22
C VAL A 118 2.72 9.57 -5.53
N ALA A 119 1.83 9.77 -6.51
CA ALA A 119 2.16 10.41 -7.77
C ALA A 119 2.65 11.85 -7.59
N GLN A 120 2.00 12.63 -6.73
CA GLN A 120 2.45 13.99 -6.40
C GLN A 120 3.85 13.97 -5.77
N PHE A 121 4.11 13.06 -4.82
CA PHE A 121 5.45 12.88 -4.27
C PHE A 121 6.48 12.55 -5.36
N MET A 122 6.19 11.56 -6.21
CA MET A 122 7.10 11.16 -7.28
C MET A 122 7.37 12.26 -8.30
N ALA A 123 6.36 13.07 -8.63
CA ALA A 123 6.50 14.22 -9.52
C ALA A 123 7.43 15.28 -8.92
N LEU A 124 7.23 15.64 -7.64
CA LEU A 124 8.07 16.63 -6.95
C LEU A 124 9.50 16.12 -6.70
N ASP A 125 9.68 14.80 -6.58
CA ASP A 125 11.00 14.16 -6.42
C ASP A 125 11.75 13.97 -7.74
N GLY A 126 11.10 14.18 -8.90
CA GLY A 126 11.67 13.94 -10.24
C GLY A 126 11.69 12.47 -10.67
N LEU A 127 11.01 11.58 -9.95
CA LEU A 127 10.96 10.14 -10.26
C LEU A 127 10.17 9.84 -11.53
N LEU A 128 9.30 10.77 -11.96
CA LEU A 128 8.48 10.62 -13.17
C LEU A 128 9.14 11.18 -14.44
N ASP A 129 10.33 11.79 -14.33
CA ASP A 129 11.02 12.39 -15.47
C ASP A 129 11.77 11.36 -16.34
N GLY A 130 11.90 10.12 -15.83
CA GLY A 130 12.67 9.05 -16.44
C GLY A 130 11.85 8.04 -17.23
N LYS A 131 12.28 6.77 -17.18
CA LYS A 131 11.64 5.65 -17.89
C LYS A 131 10.62 4.89 -17.04
N LEU A 132 10.45 5.27 -15.78
CA LEU A 132 9.53 4.61 -14.86
C LEU A 132 8.11 4.64 -15.41
N LYS A 133 7.49 3.47 -15.53
CA LYS A 133 6.06 3.38 -15.84
C LYS A 133 5.29 3.31 -14.54
N TRP A 134 4.45 4.30 -14.28
CA TRP A 134 3.56 4.27 -13.12
C TRP A 134 2.11 4.08 -13.53
N ARG A 135 1.36 3.23 -12.79
CA ARG A 135 -0.09 3.06 -12.95
C ARG A 135 -0.78 2.95 -11.59
N PRO A 136 -1.85 3.72 -11.32
CA PRO A 136 -2.71 3.48 -10.19
C PRO A 136 -3.77 2.42 -10.51
N ILE A 137 -4.04 1.54 -9.56
CA ILE A 137 -5.25 0.72 -9.49
C ILE A 137 -6.08 1.28 -8.33
N VAL A 138 -7.21 1.87 -8.71
CA VAL A 138 -8.16 2.56 -7.83
C VAL A 138 -9.58 2.15 -8.23
N LEU A 139 -10.53 2.36 -7.32
CA LEU A 139 -11.95 2.28 -7.62
C LEU A 139 -12.35 3.37 -8.62
N PRO A 140 -13.38 3.13 -9.45
CA PRO A 140 -13.84 4.12 -10.43
C PRO A 140 -14.38 5.38 -9.74
N ASP A 141 -14.36 6.50 -10.46
CA ASP A 141 -14.92 7.79 -9.98
C ASP A 141 -16.43 7.83 -10.21
N ARG A 142 -17.12 6.94 -9.51
CA ARG A 142 -18.59 6.83 -9.50
C ARG A 142 -19.03 6.12 -8.23
N TYR A 143 -20.32 6.21 -7.93
CA TYR A 143 -20.91 5.37 -6.89
C TYR A 143 -20.82 3.90 -7.28
N ILE A 144 -20.52 3.07 -6.27
CA ILE A 144 -20.54 1.62 -6.35
C ILE A 144 -21.83 1.16 -5.71
N ASP A 145 -22.62 0.39 -6.45
CA ASP A 145 -23.90 -0.12 -5.98
C ASP A 145 -23.72 -1.14 -4.85
N HIS A 146 -24.81 -1.41 -4.15
CA HIS A 146 -24.84 -2.43 -3.11
C HIS A 146 -24.51 -3.81 -3.69
N GLY A 147 -23.67 -4.56 -2.98
CA GLY A 147 -23.23 -5.89 -3.39
C GLY A 147 -22.32 -6.50 -2.33
N SER A 148 -21.88 -7.73 -2.54
CA SER A 148 -20.79 -8.26 -1.74
C SER A 148 -19.49 -7.51 -2.06
N PRO A 149 -18.47 -7.52 -1.18
CA PRO A 149 -17.19 -6.90 -1.50
C PRO A 149 -16.57 -7.41 -2.81
N VAL A 150 -16.80 -8.67 -3.15
CA VAL A 150 -16.31 -9.28 -4.40
C VAL A 150 -17.02 -8.71 -5.62
N ASP A 151 -18.31 -8.38 -5.51
CA ASP A 151 -19.09 -7.79 -6.62
C ASP A 151 -18.76 -6.31 -6.84
N GLN A 152 -18.13 -5.67 -5.85
CA GLN A 152 -17.82 -4.25 -5.81
C GLN A 152 -16.40 -3.90 -6.29
N LEU A 153 -15.50 -4.89 -6.36
CA LEU A 153 -14.09 -4.78 -6.75
C LEU A 153 -13.87 -5.21 -8.20
#